data_AF-A0A355GHD4-F1
#
_entry.id   AF-A0A355GHD4-F1
#
_cell.length_a   1.000
_cell.length_b   1.000
_cell.length_c   1.000
_cell.angle_alpha   90.00
_cell.angle_beta   90.00
_cell.angle_gamma   90.00
#
_symmetry.space_group_name_H-M   'P 1'
#
loop_
_entity.id
_entity.type
_entity.pdbx_description
1 polymer ?
#
loop_
_entity_poly.entity_id
_entity_poly.type
_entity_poly.pdbx_seq_one_letter_code
_entity_poly.pdbx_strand_id
1 'polypeptide(L)'
;LRTRALTTTLFARLFMGDLFVHGIGGAKYDEMTDRIFSRFFHLPPPRYLTLSATRFLPFCQPFNVQHCDETCLQRILRDLDFNSDRHLSPEQIRDAATLVERKRTLIRAQQTAEKHDDSLARNERRRLNRLRFRELRDLDAELSQLTLSLREKINGDLVQVHQQMQANAVIQSREISFVLYPEQTLRQLLEKLSFA
;
A
#
# COMPACT_ATOMS: atom_id res chain seq x y z
N LEU A 1 -5.84 38.65 28.18
CA LEU A 1 -4.65 38.85 27.34
C LEU A 1 -4.45 37.61 26.47
N ARG A 2 -4.45 37.72 25.14
CA ARG A 2 -4.10 36.60 24.24
C ARG A 2 -2.68 36.86 23.71
N THR A 3 -1.68 36.24 24.32
CA THR A 3 -0.29 36.37 23.89
C THR A 3 -0.05 35.56 22.60
N ARG A 4 0.93 35.98 21.80
CA ARG A 4 1.36 35.20 20.63
C ARG A 4 2.16 33.98 21.12
N ALA A 5 2.05 32.85 20.41
CA ALA A 5 2.71 31.60 20.80
C ALA A 5 4.23 31.79 20.98
N LEU A 6 4.87 32.53 20.07
CA LEU A 6 6.31 32.80 20.12
C LEU A 6 6.74 33.58 21.37
N THR A 7 6.06 34.66 21.72
CA THR A 7 6.42 35.46 22.92
C THR A 7 6.17 34.70 24.21
N THR A 8 5.10 33.90 24.24
CA THR A 8 4.80 33.02 25.38
C THR A 8 5.87 31.96 25.56
N THR A 9 6.33 31.36 24.45
CA THR A 9 7.38 30.34 24.45
C THR A 9 8.72 30.93 24.91
N LEU A 10 9.11 32.11 24.40
CA LEU A 10 10.35 32.79 24.82
C LEU A 10 10.33 33.17 26.29
N PHE A 11 9.20 33.70 26.79
CA PHE A 11 9.05 34.04 28.21
C PHE A 11 9.15 32.79 29.10
N ALA A 12 8.43 31.71 28.75
CA ALA A 12 8.50 30.47 29.51
C ALA A 12 9.92 29.90 29.51
N ARG A 13 10.60 29.91 28.35
CA ARG A 13 12.00 29.47 28.22
C ARG A 13 12.98 30.31 29.04
N LEU A 14 12.71 31.61 29.22
CA LEU A 14 13.60 32.46 29.99
C LEU A 14 13.40 32.30 31.52
N PHE A 15 12.17 32.06 31.97
CA PHE A 15 11.83 32.19 33.40
C PHE A 15 11.23 30.95 34.06
N MET A 16 10.71 29.98 33.30
CA MET A 16 9.86 28.91 33.84
C MET A 16 10.46 27.50 33.77
N GLY A 17 11.51 27.26 32.99
CA GLY A 17 12.11 25.93 32.91
C GLY A 17 13.42 25.87 32.15
N ASP A 18 14.13 24.76 32.34
CA ASP A 18 15.41 24.40 31.72
C ASP A 18 15.24 23.36 30.59
N LEU A 19 14.12 22.64 30.57
CA LEU A 19 13.72 21.69 29.54
C LEU A 19 12.29 21.92 29.06
N PHE A 20 12.12 22.00 27.74
CA PHE A 20 10.82 22.15 27.09
C PHE A 20 10.46 20.91 26.29
N VAL A 21 9.29 20.34 26.52
CA VAL A 21 8.80 19.19 25.75
C VAL A 21 7.74 19.65 24.77
N HIS A 22 7.96 19.36 23.48
CA HIS A 22 7.04 19.71 22.40
C HIS A 22 6.71 18.49 21.53
N GLY A 23 5.59 18.54 20.82
CA GLY A 23 5.30 17.62 19.73
C GLY A 23 6.10 17.94 18.46
N ILE A 24 5.98 17.10 17.43
CA ILE A 24 6.70 17.24 16.14
C ILE A 24 6.52 18.65 15.53
N GLY A 25 5.31 19.20 15.59
CA GLY A 25 5.04 20.55 15.10
C GLY A 25 5.76 21.65 15.88
N GLY A 26 5.83 21.53 17.21
CA GLY A 26 6.49 22.50 18.10
C GLY A 26 8.01 22.55 17.91
N ALA A 27 8.63 21.40 17.68
CA ALA A 27 10.08 21.27 17.51
C ALA A 27 10.65 22.14 16.38
N LYS A 28 9.89 22.33 15.29
CA LYS A 28 10.29 23.21 14.19
C LYS A 28 10.28 24.69 14.59
N TYR A 29 9.38 25.09 15.47
CA TYR A 29 9.36 26.44 16.03
C TYR A 29 10.50 26.63 17.05
N ASP A 30 10.92 25.57 17.75
CA ASP A 30 12.05 25.64 18.67
C ASP A 30 13.37 25.99 17.96
N GLU A 31 13.64 25.42 16.78
CA GLU A 31 14.82 25.78 15.97
C GLU A 31 14.88 27.29 15.66
N MET A 32 13.74 27.91 15.36
CA MET A 32 13.64 29.35 15.11
C MET A 32 13.74 30.16 16.40
N THR A 33 13.05 29.73 17.45
CA THR A 33 13.02 30.46 18.73
C THR A 33 14.37 30.42 19.43
N ASP A 34 15.18 29.37 19.28
CA ASP A 34 16.57 29.31 19.77
C ASP A 34 17.44 30.42 19.18
N ARG A 35 17.30 30.67 17.87
CA ARG A 35 18.03 31.75 17.19
C ARG A 35 17.58 33.11 17.68
N ILE A 36 16.28 33.30 17.90
CA ILE A 36 15.74 34.56 18.44
C ILE A 36 16.20 34.76 19.88
N PHE A 37 16.13 33.72 20.70
CA PHE A 37 16.53 33.73 22.11
C PHE A 37 18.00 34.13 22.24
N SER A 38 18.88 33.48 21.48
CA SER A 38 20.32 33.76 21.48
C SER A 38 20.63 35.20 21.03
N ARG A 39 19.90 35.71 20.04
CA ARG A 39 20.13 37.07 19.50
C ARG A 39 19.56 38.17 20.38
N PHE A 40 18.40 37.94 21.00
CA PHE A 40 17.69 38.97 21.75
C PHE A 40 18.10 39.00 23.23
N PHE A 41 18.30 37.84 23.84
CA PHE A 41 18.69 37.74 25.26
C PHE A 41 20.20 37.57 25.46
N HIS A 42 20.96 37.28 24.40
CA HIS A 42 22.40 37.00 24.48
C HIS A 42 22.75 35.84 25.45
N LEU A 43 21.83 34.88 25.57
CA LEU A 43 21.95 33.70 26.44
C LEU A 43 21.79 32.42 25.60
N PRO A 44 22.41 31.30 26.01
CA PRO A 44 22.12 30.00 25.42
C PRO A 44 20.66 29.61 25.70
N PRO A 45 19.90 29.14 24.69
CA PRO A 45 18.52 28.73 24.91
C PRO A 45 18.45 27.46 25.77
N PRO A 46 17.42 27.31 26.63
CA PRO A 46 17.17 26.06 27.34
C PRO A 46 16.95 24.90 26.38
N ARG A 47 17.23 23.67 26.82
CA ARG A 47 17.08 22.50 25.96
C ARG A 47 15.60 22.25 25.66
N TYR A 48 15.33 21.65 24.51
CA TYR A 48 14.00 21.13 24.21
C TYR A 48 14.09 19.67 23.74
N LEU A 49 13.00 18.94 23.93
CA LEU A 49 12.81 17.56 23.52
C LEU A 49 11.54 17.45 22.67
N THR A 50 11.65 16.74 21.55
CA THR A 50 10.49 16.37 20.75
C THR A 50 9.99 15.00 21.16
N LEU A 51 8.75 14.91 21.64
CA LEU A 51 8.12 13.65 21.99
C LEU A 51 6.76 13.54 21.31
N SER A 52 6.51 12.38 20.70
CA SER A 52 5.22 12.04 20.11
C SER A 52 4.87 10.60 20.45
N ALA A 53 3.59 10.36 20.74
CA ALA A 53 3.04 9.03 20.89
C ALA A 53 1.87 8.85 19.92
N THR A 54 1.78 7.70 19.29
CA THR A 54 0.62 7.32 18.49
C THR A 54 -0.02 6.09 19.12
N ARG A 55 -1.31 6.21 19.42
CA ARG A 55 -2.17 5.09 19.79
C ARG A 55 -3.39 5.10 18.90
N PHE A 56 -3.77 3.92 18.43
CA PHE A 56 -5.04 3.71 17.73
C PHE A 56 -6.13 3.43 18.75
N LEU A 57 -7.37 3.71 18.38
CA LEU A 57 -8.51 3.46 19.25
C LEU A 57 -8.66 1.94 19.45
N PRO A 58 -8.68 1.44 20.69
CA PRO A 58 -8.64 -0.01 20.96
C PRO A 58 -10.05 -0.64 20.92
N PHE A 59 -10.82 -0.38 19.86
CA PHE A 59 -12.18 -0.91 19.73
C PHE A 59 -12.26 -2.18 18.87
N CYS A 60 -11.31 -2.35 17.95
CA CYS A 60 -11.17 -3.52 17.08
C CYS A 60 -9.69 -3.83 16.84
N GLN A 61 -9.38 -5.10 16.59
CA GLN A 61 -8.05 -5.48 16.07
C GLN A 61 -8.02 -5.26 14.56
N PRO A 62 -6.91 -4.74 14.00
CA PRO A 62 -6.77 -4.61 12.56
C PRO A 62 -6.70 -6.00 11.91
N PHE A 63 -7.23 -6.10 10.70
CA PHE A 63 -7.08 -7.28 9.85
C PHE A 63 -5.62 -7.41 9.41
N ASN A 64 -5.12 -8.64 9.32
CA ASN A 64 -3.79 -8.93 8.80
C ASN A 64 -3.80 -8.96 7.26
N VAL A 65 -4.00 -7.80 6.64
CA VAL A 65 -3.94 -7.61 5.19
C VAL A 65 -2.95 -6.53 4.83
N GLN A 66 -2.21 -6.77 3.75
CA GLN A 66 -1.20 -5.89 3.20
C GLN A 66 -1.54 -5.55 1.76
N HIS A 67 -1.00 -4.44 1.25
CA HIS A 67 -1.20 -4.07 -0.16
C HIS A 67 -0.63 -5.11 -1.13
N CYS A 68 0.37 -5.89 -0.72
CA CYS A 68 0.89 -6.99 -1.53
C CYS A 68 -0.16 -8.09 -1.79
N ASP A 69 -1.11 -8.31 -0.87
CA ASP A 69 -2.16 -9.34 -1.03
C ASP A 69 -3.09 -8.98 -2.20
N GLU A 70 -3.53 -7.72 -2.25
CA GLU A 70 -4.33 -7.18 -3.36
C GLU A 70 -3.58 -7.33 -4.70
N THR A 71 -2.32 -6.87 -4.74
CA THR A 71 -1.52 -6.95 -5.99
C THR A 71 -1.29 -8.40 -6.42
N CYS A 72 -1.16 -9.34 -5.48
CA CYS A 72 -1.02 -10.75 -5.77
C CYS A 72 -2.30 -11.32 -6.39
N LEU A 73 -3.48 -11.03 -5.82
CA LEU A 73 -4.76 -11.49 -6.35
C LEU A 73 -5.04 -10.89 -7.74
N GLN A 74 -4.78 -9.60 -7.95
CA GLN A 74 -4.90 -8.95 -9.27
C GLN A 74 -3.96 -9.58 -10.30
N ARG A 75 -2.73 -9.95 -9.89
CA ARG A 75 -1.79 -10.66 -10.76
C ARG A 75 -2.33 -12.04 -11.14
N ILE A 76 -2.96 -12.77 -10.22
CA ILE A 76 -3.59 -14.06 -10.51
C ILE A 76 -4.74 -13.87 -11.51
N LEU A 77 -5.63 -12.90 -11.32
CA LEU A 77 -6.70 -12.61 -12.28
C LEU A 77 -6.18 -12.33 -13.68
N ARG A 78 -5.12 -11.52 -13.78
CA ARG A 78 -4.45 -11.26 -15.05
C ARG A 78 -3.84 -12.52 -15.65
N ASP A 79 -3.25 -13.38 -14.83
CA ASP A 79 -2.69 -14.65 -15.31
C ASP A 79 -3.79 -15.61 -15.76
N LEU A 80 -4.98 -15.57 -15.16
CA LEU A 80 -6.15 -16.32 -15.62
C LEU A 80 -6.69 -15.81 -16.97
N ASP A 81 -6.54 -14.51 -17.28
CA ASP A 81 -6.98 -13.94 -18.57
C ASP A 81 -6.08 -14.36 -19.73
N PHE A 82 -4.77 -14.50 -19.50
CA PHE A 82 -3.78 -14.71 -20.58
C PHE A 82 -3.06 -16.07 -20.53
N ASN A 83 -3.09 -16.75 -19.38
CA ASN A 83 -2.38 -18.00 -19.13
C ASN A 83 -3.28 -18.98 -18.35
N SER A 84 -4.56 -19.06 -18.71
CA SER A 84 -5.54 -19.97 -18.08
C SER A 84 -5.03 -21.41 -18.04
N ASP A 85 -4.27 -21.84 -19.06
CA ASP A 85 -3.64 -23.15 -19.18
C ASP A 85 -2.71 -23.51 -18.01
N ARG A 86 -2.14 -22.52 -17.31
CA ARG A 86 -1.27 -22.74 -16.14
C ARG A 86 -2.03 -23.05 -14.85
N HIS A 87 -3.32 -22.75 -14.82
CA HIS A 87 -4.19 -22.88 -13.64
C HIS A 87 -5.21 -24.01 -13.76
N LEU A 88 -5.15 -24.77 -14.86
CA LEU A 88 -6.00 -25.93 -15.08
C LEU A 88 -5.58 -27.09 -14.17
N SER A 89 -6.57 -27.83 -13.66
CA SER A 89 -6.32 -29.09 -12.96
C SER A 89 -5.80 -30.17 -13.94
N PRO A 90 -5.14 -31.23 -13.45
CA PRO A 90 -4.69 -32.33 -14.33
C PRO A 90 -5.81 -32.99 -15.13
N GLU A 91 -7.05 -32.97 -14.63
CA GLU A 91 -8.25 -33.43 -15.34
C GLU A 91 -8.61 -32.48 -16.48
N GLN A 92 -8.72 -31.18 -16.18
CA GLN A 92 -9.05 -30.16 -17.16
C GLN A 92 -7.99 -30.04 -18.27
N ILE A 93 -6.72 -30.27 -17.95
CA ILE A 93 -5.64 -30.31 -18.95
C ILE A 93 -5.84 -31.46 -19.94
N ARG A 94 -6.33 -32.62 -19.49
CA ARG A 94 -6.60 -33.76 -20.39
C ARG A 94 -7.76 -33.44 -21.32
N ASP A 95 -8.82 -32.84 -20.80
CA ASP A 95 -10.00 -32.47 -21.59
C ASP A 95 -9.68 -31.35 -22.58
N ALA A 96 -8.79 -30.43 -22.23
CA ALA A 96 -8.36 -29.31 -23.06
C ALA A 96 -7.03 -29.53 -23.80
N ALA A 97 -6.54 -30.78 -23.91
CA ALA A 97 -5.20 -31.08 -24.40
C ALA A 97 -4.93 -30.51 -25.80
N THR A 98 -5.92 -30.55 -26.69
CA THR A 98 -5.84 -30.01 -28.05
C THR A 98 -5.68 -28.49 -28.06
N LEU A 99 -6.44 -27.77 -27.22
CA LEU A 99 -6.39 -26.32 -27.08
C LEU A 99 -5.05 -25.86 -26.50
N VAL A 100 -4.57 -26.56 -25.46
CA VAL A 100 -3.29 -26.25 -24.81
C VAL A 100 -2.13 -26.47 -25.79
N GLU A 101 -2.11 -27.57 -26.53
CA GLU A 101 -1.06 -27.84 -27.53
C GLU A 101 -1.12 -26.85 -28.71
N ARG A 102 -2.32 -26.44 -29.14
CA ARG A 102 -2.47 -25.41 -30.16
C ARG A 102 -1.90 -24.07 -29.69
N LYS A 103 -2.25 -23.64 -28.47
CA LYS A 103 -1.72 -22.41 -27.86
C LYS A 103 -0.19 -22.44 -27.77
N ARG A 104 0.39 -23.55 -27.30
CA ARG A 104 1.85 -23.75 -27.23
C ARG A 104 2.50 -23.63 -28.61
N THR A 105 1.89 -24.20 -29.63
CA THR A 105 2.39 -24.13 -31.02
C THR A 105 2.39 -22.68 -31.53
N LEU A 106 1.33 -21.93 -31.28
CA LEU A 106 1.23 -20.51 -31.66
C LEU A 106 2.26 -19.63 -30.93
N ILE A 107 2.47 -19.86 -29.63
CA ILE A 107 3.49 -19.13 -28.85
C ILE A 107 4.89 -19.41 -29.41
N ARG A 108 5.23 -20.67 -29.73
CA ARG A 108 6.51 -21.01 -30.36
C ARG A 108 6.65 -20.35 -31.73
N ALA A 109 5.60 -20.39 -32.56
CA ALA A 109 5.61 -19.74 -33.86
C ALA A 109 5.81 -18.22 -33.77
N GLN A 110 5.26 -17.57 -32.73
CA GLN A 110 5.48 -16.16 -32.46
C GLN A 110 6.93 -15.88 -32.05
N GLN A 111 7.49 -16.65 -31.10
CA GLN A 111 8.87 -16.51 -30.66
C GLN A 111 9.88 -16.70 -31.80
N THR A 112 9.63 -17.65 -32.72
CA THR A 112 10.48 -17.87 -33.89
C THR A 112 10.41 -16.69 -34.87
N ALA A 113 9.22 -16.15 -35.10
CA ALA A 113 9.04 -15.00 -35.99
C ALA A 113 9.66 -13.71 -35.42
N GLU A 114 9.60 -13.48 -34.11
CA GLU A 114 10.27 -12.31 -33.51
C GLU A 114 11.80 -12.34 -33.68
N LYS A 115 12.40 -13.54 -33.78
CA LYS A 115 13.86 -13.72 -33.90
C LYS A 115 14.41 -13.73 -35.32
N HIS A 116 13.62 -14.15 -36.31
CA HIS A 116 14.12 -14.48 -37.65
C HIS A 116 13.48 -13.70 -38.82
N ASP A 117 12.57 -12.75 -38.55
CA ASP A 117 11.67 -12.21 -39.57
C ASP A 117 12.09 -10.85 -40.16
N ASP A 118 13.39 -10.64 -40.39
CA ASP A 118 13.89 -9.45 -41.11
C ASP A 118 13.63 -9.50 -42.62
N SER A 119 13.24 -10.66 -43.16
CA SER A 119 12.98 -10.88 -44.59
C SER A 119 11.57 -10.51 -45.05
N LEU A 120 10.57 -10.46 -44.14
CA LEU A 120 9.19 -10.11 -44.50
C LEU A 120 8.95 -8.59 -44.52
N ALA A 121 8.24 -8.14 -45.55
CA ALA A 121 7.71 -6.79 -45.64
C ALA A 121 6.87 -6.46 -44.39
N ARG A 122 7.08 -5.25 -43.84
CA ARG A 122 6.47 -4.79 -42.57
C ARG A 122 4.96 -4.98 -42.50
N ASN A 123 4.25 -4.86 -43.62
CA ASN A 123 2.80 -5.01 -43.70
C ASN A 123 2.35 -6.46 -43.54
N GLU A 124 3.06 -7.41 -44.14
CA GLU A 124 2.72 -8.83 -44.03
C GLU A 124 2.99 -9.36 -42.62
N ARG A 125 4.12 -8.95 -42.02
CA ARG A 125 4.43 -9.24 -40.61
C ARG A 125 3.33 -8.77 -39.66
N ARG A 126 2.83 -7.54 -39.84
CA ARG A 126 1.71 -7.01 -39.06
C ARG A 126 0.44 -7.81 -39.24
N ARG A 127 0.12 -8.24 -40.46
CA ARG A 127 -1.06 -9.06 -40.76
C ARG A 127 -0.98 -10.42 -40.07
N LEU A 128 0.15 -11.12 -40.20
CA LEU A 128 0.36 -12.43 -39.58
C LEU A 128 0.32 -12.34 -38.05
N ASN A 129 0.95 -11.33 -37.45
CA ASN A 129 0.89 -11.12 -36.01
C ASN A 129 -0.54 -10.85 -35.51
N ARG A 130 -1.35 -10.11 -36.27
CA ARG A 130 -2.77 -9.89 -35.93
C ARG A 130 -3.58 -11.18 -36.00
N LEU A 131 -3.35 -12.04 -36.99
CA LEU A 131 -4.03 -13.32 -37.11
C LEU A 131 -3.69 -14.23 -35.91
N ARG A 132 -2.40 -14.35 -35.58
CA ARG A 132 -1.95 -15.14 -34.42
C ARG A 132 -2.49 -14.60 -33.11
N PHE A 133 -2.45 -13.28 -32.92
CA PHE A 133 -3.00 -12.64 -31.71
C PHE A 133 -4.49 -12.92 -31.54
N ARG A 134 -5.26 -12.88 -32.64
CA ARG A 134 -6.69 -13.22 -32.61
C ARG A 134 -6.88 -14.68 -32.22
N GLU A 135 -6.18 -15.60 -32.87
CA GLU A 135 -6.29 -17.04 -32.59
C GLU A 135 -5.89 -17.37 -31.14
N LEU A 136 -4.83 -16.76 -30.61
CA LEU A 136 -4.44 -16.90 -29.21
C LEU A 136 -5.55 -16.39 -28.27
N ARG A 137 -6.15 -15.24 -28.59
CA ARG A 137 -7.24 -14.68 -27.78
C ARG A 137 -8.49 -15.55 -27.79
N ASP A 138 -8.82 -16.17 -28.92
CA ASP A 138 -9.95 -17.08 -29.03
C ASP A 138 -9.71 -18.35 -28.19
N LEU A 139 -8.50 -18.92 -28.24
CA LEU A 139 -8.09 -20.04 -27.39
C LEU A 139 -8.08 -19.68 -25.90
N ASP A 140 -7.59 -18.49 -25.54
CA ASP A 140 -7.62 -18.01 -24.15
C ASP A 140 -9.06 -17.85 -23.66
N ALA A 141 -9.97 -17.36 -24.50
CA ALA A 141 -11.38 -17.27 -24.16
C ALA A 141 -12.00 -18.65 -23.90
N GLU A 142 -11.68 -19.67 -24.72
CA GLU A 142 -12.14 -21.04 -24.50
C GLU A 142 -11.57 -21.66 -23.22
N LEU A 143 -10.25 -21.52 -23.01
CA LEU A 143 -9.58 -22.04 -21.81
C LEU A 143 -10.03 -21.33 -20.53
N SER A 144 -10.38 -20.04 -20.62
CA SER A 144 -10.86 -19.26 -19.47
C SER A 144 -12.16 -19.83 -18.89
N GLN A 145 -13.01 -20.46 -19.71
CA GLN A 145 -14.25 -21.12 -19.27
C GLN A 145 -13.98 -22.24 -18.25
N LEU A 146 -12.86 -22.94 -18.40
CA LEU A 146 -12.46 -24.02 -17.48
C LEU A 146 -11.94 -23.47 -16.14
N THR A 147 -11.57 -22.20 -16.08
CA THR A 147 -11.04 -21.53 -14.89
C THR A 147 -12.03 -20.58 -14.20
N LEU A 148 -13.31 -20.59 -14.62
CA LEU A 148 -14.33 -19.69 -14.08
C LEU A 148 -14.49 -19.77 -12.57
N SER A 149 -14.54 -20.99 -12.01
CA SER A 149 -14.68 -21.19 -10.57
C SER A 149 -13.52 -20.61 -9.78
N LEU A 150 -12.30 -20.74 -10.30
CA LEU A 150 -11.12 -20.13 -9.71
C LEU A 150 -11.17 -18.59 -9.82
N ARG A 151 -11.60 -18.06 -10.97
CA ARG A 151 -11.79 -16.62 -11.16
C ARG A 151 -12.79 -16.03 -10.17
N GLU A 152 -13.94 -16.69 -10.00
CA GLU A 152 -14.98 -16.28 -9.03
C GLU A 152 -14.44 -16.28 -7.61
N LYS A 153 -13.69 -17.33 -7.24
CA LYS A 153 -13.02 -17.39 -5.93
C LYS A 153 -12.07 -16.22 -5.72
N ILE A 154 -11.16 -15.97 -6.67
CA ILE A 154 -10.17 -14.90 -6.55
C ILE A 154 -10.85 -13.51 -6.53
N ASN A 155 -11.92 -13.30 -7.29
CA ASN A 155 -12.71 -12.07 -7.21
C ASN A 155 -13.35 -11.91 -5.82
N GLY A 156 -13.90 -12.99 -5.25
CA GLY A 156 -14.42 -12.99 -3.88
C GLY A 156 -13.36 -12.64 -2.84
N ASP A 157 -12.18 -13.26 -2.95
CA ASP A 157 -11.04 -12.97 -2.08
C ASP A 157 -10.60 -11.50 -2.20
N LEU A 158 -10.59 -10.95 -3.41
CA LEU A 158 -10.24 -9.55 -3.68
C LEU A 158 -11.25 -8.59 -3.00
N VAL A 159 -12.55 -8.87 -3.11
CA VAL A 159 -13.60 -8.11 -2.41
C VAL A 159 -13.37 -8.15 -0.89
N GLN A 160 -13.03 -9.31 -0.33
CA GLN A 160 -12.75 -9.42 1.10
C GLN A 160 -11.51 -8.61 1.51
N VAL A 161 -10.41 -8.71 0.75
CA VAL A 161 -9.18 -7.95 1.01
C VAL A 161 -9.47 -6.45 0.97
N HIS A 162 -10.22 -5.97 -0.03
CA HIS A 162 -10.63 -4.57 -0.12
C HIS A 162 -11.45 -4.11 1.08
N GLN A 163 -12.43 -4.89 1.51
CA GLN A 163 -13.24 -4.58 2.70
C GLN A 163 -12.37 -4.51 3.96
N GLN A 164 -11.44 -5.45 4.14
CA GLN A 164 -10.54 -5.48 5.28
C GLN A 164 -9.55 -4.31 5.27
N MET A 165 -9.03 -3.92 4.10
CA MET A 165 -8.17 -2.74 3.94
C MET A 165 -8.92 -1.44 4.26
N GLN A 166 -10.17 -1.31 3.79
CA GLN A 166 -11.03 -0.16 4.11
C GLN A 166 -11.34 -0.11 5.62
N ALA A 167 -11.63 -1.25 6.24
CA ALA A 167 -11.83 -1.32 7.68
C ALA A 167 -10.56 -0.92 8.45
N ASN A 168 -9.39 -1.39 8.01
CA ASN A 168 -8.10 -1.02 8.61
C ASN A 168 -7.84 0.48 8.52
N ALA A 169 -8.23 1.15 7.43
CA ALA A 169 -8.10 2.62 7.32
C ALA A 169 -8.87 3.36 8.42
N VAL A 170 -10.02 2.83 8.86
CA VAL A 170 -10.80 3.39 9.97
C VAL A 170 -10.22 2.99 11.33
N ILE A 171 -9.95 1.69 11.53
CA ILE A 171 -9.41 1.13 12.78
C ILE A 171 -8.08 1.78 13.14
N GLN A 172 -7.24 2.03 12.15
CA GLN A 172 -5.91 2.62 12.29
C GLN A 172 -5.89 4.12 11.99
N SER A 173 -7.05 4.78 12.01
CA SER A 173 -7.12 6.24 11.85
C SER A 173 -6.48 6.95 13.05
N ARG A 174 -5.67 7.97 12.75
CA ARG A 174 -5.01 8.84 13.75
C ARG A 174 -5.80 10.12 14.04
N GLU A 175 -6.95 10.29 13.38
CA GLU A 175 -7.78 11.50 13.48
C GLU A 175 -8.91 11.37 14.51
N ILE A 176 -9.03 10.19 15.12
CA ILE A 176 -10.04 9.91 16.15
C ILE A 176 -9.72 10.73 17.41
N SER A 177 -10.69 11.51 17.87
CA SER A 177 -10.58 12.34 19.07
C SER A 177 -10.28 11.50 20.32
N PHE A 178 -9.42 12.01 21.19
CA PHE A 178 -9.03 11.36 22.44
C PHE A 178 -10.22 11.07 23.37
N VAL A 179 -11.34 11.82 23.24
CA VAL A 179 -12.55 11.64 24.06
C VAL A 179 -13.19 10.27 23.85
N LEU A 180 -12.93 9.62 22.72
CA LEU A 180 -13.45 8.29 22.43
C LEU A 180 -12.59 7.17 23.05
N TYR A 181 -11.41 7.48 23.59
CA TYR A 181 -10.52 6.48 24.15
C TYR A 181 -10.91 6.10 25.58
N PRO A 182 -10.86 4.81 25.94
CA PRO A 182 -11.05 4.40 27.33
C PRO A 182 -9.98 5.03 28.22
N GLU A 183 -10.40 5.59 29.35
CA GLU A 183 -9.52 6.29 30.31
C GLU A 183 -8.30 5.44 30.70
N GLN A 184 -8.51 4.15 30.98
CA GLN A 184 -7.44 3.22 31.36
C GLN A 184 -6.35 3.10 30.28
N THR A 185 -6.72 3.16 29.00
CA THR A 185 -5.77 3.11 27.88
C THR A 185 -4.87 4.35 27.88
N LEU A 186 -5.45 5.52 28.13
CA LEU A 186 -4.71 6.78 28.20
C LEU A 186 -3.81 6.83 29.44
N ARG A 187 -4.29 6.37 30.60
CA ARG A 187 -3.48 6.28 31.83
C ARG A 187 -2.26 5.37 31.63
N GLN A 188 -2.45 4.17 31.10
CA GLN A 188 -1.35 3.25 30.81
C GLN A 188 -0.33 3.83 29.80
N LEU A 189 -0.79 4.62 28.83
CA LEU A 189 0.11 5.31 27.92
C LEU A 189 0.96 6.35 28.67
N LEU A 190 0.33 7.15 29.52
CA LEU A 190 1.00 8.20 30.29
C LEU A 190 1.96 7.64 31.35
N GLU A 191 1.60 6.55 32.02
CA GLU A 191 2.48 5.83 32.95
C GLU A 191 3.73 5.29 32.25
N LYS A 192 3.63 4.84 31.00
CA LYS A 192 4.81 4.42 30.21
C LYS A 192 5.70 5.59 29.79
N LEU A 193 5.20 6.82 29.88
CA LEU A 193 5.93 8.05 29.58
C LEU A 193 6.43 8.75 30.84
N SER A 194 6.10 8.28 32.04
CA SER A 194 6.67 8.84 33.27
C SER A 194 8.08 8.31 33.45
N PHE A 195 9.05 9.20 33.26
CA PHE A 195 10.44 8.97 33.63
C PHE A 195 10.55 9.32 35.13
N ALA A 196 10.65 8.29 35.97
CA ALA A 196 11.05 8.43 37.37
C ALA A 196 12.58 8.39 37.46
#